data_AF-A0A497FM03-F1
#
_entry.id   AF-A0A497FM03-F1
#
_cell.length_a   1.000
_cell.length_b   1.000
_cell.length_c   1.000
_cell.angle_alpha   90.00
_cell.angle_beta   90.00
_cell.angle_gamma   90.00
#
_symmetry.space_group_name_H-M   'P 1'
#
loop_
_entity.id
_entity.type
_entity.pdbx_description
1 polymer ?
#
loop_
_entity_poly.entity_id
_entity_poly.type
_entity_poly.pdbx_seq_one_letter_code
_entity_poly.pdbx_strand_id
1 'polypeptide(L)'
;MDIEEQVVSVELAKRLKEVGVDQESLFYWASGSLLFFEEVDWSDVDDIYSAFTAVELMDLLPTSIGKNTRLAVLKFEDVWKVAYFDMIDGNIIGLSEKKKLADALAGLRIWLSIIATELEKAGYVEVEYAHRRPNHIV
;
A
#
# COMPACT_ATOMS: atom_id res chain seq x y z
N MET A 1 -20.70 11.53 -1.37
CA MET A 1 -19.31 11.05 -1.32
C MET A 1 -19.43 9.59 -1.00
N ASP A 2 -19.10 8.73 -1.96
CA ASP A 2 -19.22 7.29 -1.77
C ASP A 2 -17.93 6.79 -1.10
N ILE A 3 -18.06 6.15 0.06
CA ILE A 3 -16.91 5.66 0.82
C ILE A 3 -16.21 4.53 0.06
N GLU A 4 -16.97 3.75 -0.72
CA GLU A 4 -16.41 2.71 -1.58
C GLU A 4 -15.46 3.32 -2.61
N GLU A 5 -15.63 4.57 -3.04
CA GLU A 5 -14.73 5.30 -3.94
C GLU A 5 -13.47 5.87 -3.25
N GLN A 6 -13.34 5.73 -1.93
CA GLN A 6 -12.20 6.25 -1.16
C GLN A 6 -11.26 5.17 -0.60
N VAL A 7 -11.72 3.93 -0.56
CA VAL A 7 -10.98 2.77 -0.03
C VAL A 7 -10.47 1.85 -1.14
N VAL A 8 -9.44 1.07 -0.93
CA VAL A 8 -8.91 0.14 -1.95
C VAL A 8 -9.98 -0.86 -2.42
N SER A 9 -9.96 -1.26 -3.70
CA SER A 9 -10.86 -2.30 -4.21
C SER A 9 -10.66 -3.64 -3.50
N VAL A 10 -11.70 -4.48 -3.47
CA VAL A 10 -11.68 -5.81 -2.82
C VAL A 10 -10.52 -6.66 -3.36
N GLU A 11 -10.30 -6.68 -4.68
CA GLU A 11 -9.26 -7.50 -5.30
C GLU A 11 -7.86 -7.08 -4.85
N LEU A 12 -7.64 -5.78 -4.68
CA LEU A 12 -6.36 -5.25 -4.20
C LEU A 12 -6.22 -5.40 -2.68
N ALA A 13 -7.30 -5.29 -1.90
CA ALA A 13 -7.31 -5.61 -0.47
C ALA A 13 -6.87 -7.05 -0.21
N LYS A 14 -7.46 -8.00 -0.96
CA LYS A 14 -7.07 -9.42 -0.95
C LYS A 14 -5.58 -9.59 -1.20
N ARG A 15 -5.08 -8.95 -2.26
CA ARG A 15 -3.68 -9.07 -2.65
C ARG A 15 -2.72 -8.41 -1.64
N LEU A 16 -3.12 -7.33 -0.97
CA LEU A 16 -2.35 -6.74 0.13
C LEU A 16 -2.21 -7.72 1.30
N LYS A 17 -3.29 -8.43 1.67
CA LYS A 17 -3.26 -9.48 2.69
C LYS A 17 -2.33 -10.64 2.28
N GLU A 18 -2.44 -11.10 1.03
CA GLU A 18 -1.60 -12.18 0.48
C GLU A 18 -0.10 -11.88 0.51
N VAL A 19 0.30 -10.63 0.26
CA VAL A 19 1.71 -10.19 0.33
C VAL A 19 2.14 -9.79 1.74
N GLY A 20 1.33 -10.08 2.76
CA GLY A 20 1.68 -9.91 4.17
C GLY A 20 1.66 -8.47 4.68
N VAL A 21 0.85 -7.58 4.08
CA VAL A 21 0.62 -6.25 4.67
C VAL A 21 -0.31 -6.39 5.88
N ASP A 22 0.06 -5.77 6.99
CA ASP A 22 -0.74 -5.75 8.22
C ASP A 22 -2.16 -5.23 7.93
N GLN A 23 -3.17 -5.99 8.35
CA GLN A 23 -4.58 -5.75 8.04
C GLN A 23 -5.23 -4.86 9.09
N GLU A 24 -4.72 -3.62 9.24
CA GLU A 24 -5.24 -2.61 10.17
C GLU A 24 -5.82 -1.42 9.40
N SER A 25 -7.15 -1.33 9.36
CA SER A 25 -7.88 -0.21 8.74
C SER A 25 -9.13 0.13 9.56
N LEU A 26 -9.69 1.32 9.33
CA LEU A 26 -11.00 1.69 9.87
C LEU A 26 -12.16 1.00 9.13
N PHE A 27 -11.93 0.59 7.88
CA PHE A 27 -12.93 -0.05 7.02
C PHE A 27 -12.47 -1.43 6.54
N TYR A 28 -13.42 -2.34 6.34
CA TYR A 28 -13.16 -3.71 5.89
C TYR A 28 -14.13 -4.16 4.81
N TRP A 29 -13.62 -4.92 3.87
CA TRP A 29 -14.41 -5.76 2.98
C TRP A 29 -14.71 -7.08 3.70
N ALA A 30 -15.98 -7.37 3.94
CA ALA A 30 -16.44 -8.60 4.58
C ALA A 30 -17.78 -9.04 3.97
N SER A 31 -17.92 -10.32 3.65
CA SER A 31 -19.14 -10.90 3.06
C SER A 31 -19.69 -10.10 1.86
N GLY A 32 -18.79 -9.54 1.04
CA GLY A 32 -19.15 -8.75 -0.15
C GLY A 32 -19.64 -7.32 0.14
N SER A 33 -19.53 -6.84 1.38
CA SER A 33 -19.92 -5.48 1.78
C SER A 33 -18.73 -4.71 2.35
N LEU A 34 -18.78 -3.37 2.23
CA LEU A 34 -17.86 -2.47 2.92
C LEU A 34 -18.45 -2.10 4.29
N LEU A 35 -17.75 -2.46 5.36
CA LEU A 35 -18.19 -2.26 6.74
C LEU A 35 -17.20 -1.39 7.52
N PHE A 36 -17.71 -0.66 8.49
CA PHE A 36 -16.87 -0.02 9.51
C PHE A 36 -16.35 -1.07 10.51
N PHE A 37 -15.17 -0.88 11.10
CA PHE A 37 -14.54 -1.91 11.95
C PHE A 37 -15.45 -2.46 13.08
N GLU A 38 -16.31 -1.60 13.65
CA GLU A 38 -17.25 -1.96 14.74
C GLU A 38 -18.38 -2.87 14.26
N GLU A 39 -18.68 -2.86 12.97
CA GLU A 39 -19.79 -3.60 12.34
C GLU A 39 -19.35 -4.95 11.77
N VAL A 40 -18.04 -5.21 11.75
CA VAL A 40 -17.48 -6.44 11.19
C VAL A 40 -17.75 -7.62 12.12
N ASP A 41 -18.33 -8.69 11.58
CA ASP A 41 -18.35 -10.00 12.24
C ASP A 41 -17.01 -10.70 12.04
N TRP A 42 -16.20 -10.73 13.10
CA TRP A 42 -14.85 -11.31 13.08
C TRP A 42 -14.82 -12.84 13.20
N SER A 43 -15.96 -13.53 13.06
CA SER A 43 -16.00 -15.00 13.11
C SER A 43 -15.33 -15.69 11.91
N ASP A 44 -15.26 -15.04 10.75
CA ASP A 44 -14.60 -15.55 9.53
C ASP A 44 -13.47 -14.61 9.07
N VAL A 45 -12.38 -14.59 9.85
CA VAL A 45 -11.22 -13.71 9.61
C VAL A 45 -10.52 -13.93 8.26
N ASP A 46 -10.71 -15.09 7.63
CA ASP A 46 -10.03 -15.41 6.37
C ASP A 46 -10.63 -14.64 5.20
N ASP A 47 -11.96 -14.43 5.19
CA ASP A 47 -12.67 -13.66 4.16
C ASP A 47 -12.88 -12.17 4.51
N ILE A 48 -12.12 -11.66 5.48
CA ILE A 48 -12.09 -10.24 5.85
C ILE A 48 -10.80 -9.59 5.36
N TYR A 49 -10.92 -8.44 4.69
CA TYR A 49 -9.78 -7.71 4.11
C TYR A 49 -9.87 -6.22 4.43
N SER A 50 -8.75 -5.61 4.82
CA SER A 50 -8.71 -4.17 5.11
C SER A 50 -9.00 -3.35 3.87
N ALA A 51 -10.04 -2.52 3.95
CA ALA A 51 -10.40 -1.57 2.92
C ALA A 51 -9.65 -0.25 3.18
N PHE A 52 -8.34 -0.23 2.89
CA PHE A 52 -7.49 0.93 3.18
C PHE A 52 -7.88 2.16 2.37
N THR A 53 -7.98 3.30 3.03
CA THR A 53 -8.05 4.62 2.42
C THR A 53 -6.72 5.00 1.77
N ALA A 54 -6.75 6.02 0.91
CA ALA A 54 -5.52 6.59 0.36
C ALA A 54 -4.57 7.14 1.45
N VAL A 55 -5.10 7.67 2.55
CA VAL A 55 -4.28 8.21 3.64
C VAL A 55 -3.53 7.09 4.36
N GLU A 56 -4.23 6.02 4.74
CA GLU A 56 -3.59 4.85 5.39
C GLU A 56 -2.50 4.26 4.49
N LEU A 57 -2.76 4.13 3.18
CA LEU A 57 -1.76 3.62 2.25
C LEU A 57 -0.55 4.56 2.05
N MET A 58 -0.73 5.88 2.17
CA MET A 58 0.40 6.82 2.14
C MET A 58 1.29 6.65 3.37
N ASP A 59 0.71 6.37 4.53
CA ASP A 59 1.47 6.12 5.76
C ASP A 59 2.24 4.78 5.69
N LEU A 60 1.71 3.80 4.96
CA LEU A 60 2.36 2.50 4.73
C LEU A 60 3.47 2.54 3.66
N LEU A 61 3.57 3.61 2.87
CA LEU A 61 4.56 3.74 1.82
C LEU A 61 5.76 4.57 2.28
N PRO A 62 6.99 4.05 2.20
CA PRO A 62 8.16 4.83 2.55
C PRO A 62 8.36 5.98 1.55
N THR A 63 8.76 7.16 2.01
CA THR A 63 9.02 8.30 1.11
C THR A 63 10.21 8.05 0.16
N SER A 64 11.12 7.15 0.54
CA SER A 64 12.23 6.66 -0.28
C SER A 64 12.57 5.21 0.05
N ILE A 65 13.02 4.46 -0.94
CA ILE A 65 13.44 3.05 -0.87
C ILE A 65 14.96 2.88 -1.09
N GLY A 66 15.71 3.98 -1.03
CA GLY A 66 17.14 4.07 -1.32
C GLY A 66 17.58 5.54 -1.36
N LYS A 67 18.90 5.78 -1.39
CA LYS A 67 19.49 7.13 -1.18
C LYS A 67 18.95 8.21 -2.12
N ASN A 68 18.75 7.89 -3.39
CA ASN A 68 18.34 8.84 -4.43
C ASN A 68 16.93 8.56 -4.95
N THR A 69 16.11 7.83 -4.21
CA THR A 69 14.77 7.46 -4.67
C THR A 69 13.71 8.33 -4.00
N ARG A 70 12.67 8.69 -4.75
CA ARG A 70 11.52 9.45 -4.20
C ARG A 70 10.21 8.87 -4.67
N LEU A 71 9.23 8.87 -3.76
CA LEU A 71 7.84 8.60 -4.07
C LEU A 71 7.22 9.81 -4.77
N ALA A 72 6.54 9.59 -5.89
CA ALA A 72 5.67 10.56 -6.54
C ALA A 72 4.25 10.02 -6.66
N VAL A 73 3.29 10.91 -6.44
CA VAL A 73 1.86 10.70 -6.69
C VAL A 73 1.44 11.75 -7.71
N LEU A 74 1.00 11.30 -8.88
CA LEU A 74 0.68 12.15 -10.02
C LEU A 74 -0.71 11.83 -10.53
N LYS A 75 -1.48 12.86 -10.87
CA LYS A 75 -2.78 12.73 -11.53
C LYS A 75 -2.67 13.15 -12.99
N PHE A 76 -3.08 12.28 -13.89
CA PHE A 76 -3.15 12.53 -15.33
C PHE A 76 -4.55 12.22 -15.81
N GLU A 77 -5.31 13.25 -16.18
CA GLU A 77 -6.72 13.13 -16.59
C GLU A 77 -7.52 12.28 -15.57
N ASP A 78 -7.90 11.07 -15.95
CA ASP A 78 -8.73 10.14 -15.17
C ASP A 78 -7.91 9.02 -14.49
N VAL A 79 -6.59 9.17 -14.40
CA VAL A 79 -5.69 8.14 -13.91
C VAL A 79 -4.70 8.70 -12.89
N TRP A 80 -4.49 7.94 -11.82
CA TRP A 80 -3.44 8.16 -10.85
C TRP A 80 -2.23 7.27 -11.18
N LYS A 81 -1.05 7.89 -11.17
CA LYS A 81 0.24 7.20 -11.25
C LYS A 81 0.97 7.41 -9.94
N VAL A 82 1.35 6.32 -9.29
CA VAL A 82 2.15 6.32 -8.06
C VAL A 82 3.44 5.58 -8.38
N ALA A 83 4.58 6.23 -8.18
CA ALA A 83 5.86 5.69 -8.60
C ALA A 83 7.02 6.03 -7.66
N TYR A 84 8.01 5.14 -7.61
CA TYR A 84 9.36 5.50 -7.18
C TYR A 84 10.22 5.81 -8.40
N PHE A 85 10.99 6.89 -8.32
CA PHE A 85 11.94 7.27 -9.37
C PHE A 85 13.30 7.60 -8.76
N ASP A 86 14.36 7.32 -9.52
CA ASP A 86 15.72 7.74 -9.20
C ASP A 86 15.91 9.22 -9.57
N MET A 87 16.38 10.01 -8.61
CA MET A 87 16.58 11.45 -8.74
C MET A 87 17.82 11.82 -9.57
N ILE A 88 18.74 10.89 -9.82
CA ILE A 88 19.97 11.13 -10.58
C ILE A 88 19.69 11.08 -12.08
N ASP A 89 19.07 10.00 -12.55
CA ASP A 89 18.85 9.76 -13.97
C ASP A 89 17.38 9.84 -14.41
N GLY A 90 16.46 9.99 -13.46
CA GLY A 90 15.02 10.11 -13.72
C GLY A 90 14.32 8.77 -14.00
N ASN A 91 15.02 7.63 -13.84
CA ASN A 91 14.46 6.33 -14.14
C ASN A 91 13.34 5.94 -13.15
N ILE A 92 12.26 5.37 -13.67
CA ILE A 92 11.18 4.80 -12.86
C ILE A 92 11.62 3.43 -12.34
N ILE A 93 11.58 3.26 -11.03
CA ILE A 93 11.97 2.03 -10.34
C ILE A 93 10.75 1.13 -10.12
N GLY A 94 9.64 1.72 -9.68
CA GLY A 94 8.36 1.04 -9.47
C GLY A 94 7.22 1.96 -9.85
N LEU A 95 6.15 1.41 -10.45
CA LEU A 95 5.00 2.16 -10.94
C LEU A 95 3.72 1.36 -10.73
N SER A 96 2.70 2.05 -10.26
CA SER A 96 1.32 1.59 -10.28
C SER A 96 0.42 2.66 -10.91
N GLU A 97 -0.45 2.23 -11.81
CA GLU A 97 -1.34 3.09 -12.56
C GLU A 97 -2.79 2.59 -12.43
N LYS A 98 -3.67 3.40 -11.85
CA LYS A 98 -5.08 3.06 -11.60
C LYS A 98 -5.96 4.31 -11.67
N LYS A 99 -7.25 4.13 -11.99
CA LYS A 99 -8.22 5.25 -12.00
C LYS A 99 -8.44 5.87 -10.63
N LYS A 100 -8.27 5.06 -9.58
CA LYS A 100 -8.47 5.45 -8.19
C LYS A 100 -7.15 5.56 -7.46
N LEU A 101 -7.02 6.59 -6.63
CA LEU A 101 -5.78 6.87 -5.88
C LEU A 101 -5.44 5.73 -4.89
N ALA A 102 -6.40 5.28 -4.09
CA ALA A 102 -6.19 4.17 -3.15
C ALA A 102 -5.69 2.92 -3.87
N ASP A 103 -6.26 2.57 -5.01
CA ASP A 103 -5.83 1.41 -5.80
C ASP A 103 -4.42 1.59 -6.37
N ALA A 104 -4.07 2.80 -6.82
CA ALA A 104 -2.73 3.07 -7.33
C ALA A 104 -1.69 2.93 -6.21
N LEU A 105 -1.95 3.49 -5.03
CA LEU A 105 -1.09 3.36 -3.84
C LEU A 105 -0.96 1.90 -3.41
N ALA A 106 -2.07 1.16 -3.33
CA ALA A 106 -2.09 -0.25 -3.00
C ALA A 106 -1.25 -1.08 -3.98
N GLY A 107 -1.38 -0.83 -5.28
CA GLY A 107 -0.58 -1.52 -6.28
C GLY A 107 0.92 -1.27 -6.11
N LEU A 108 1.32 -0.05 -5.75
CA LEU A 108 2.74 0.24 -5.49
C LEU A 108 3.21 -0.43 -4.18
N ARG A 109 2.36 -0.47 -3.14
CA ARG A 109 2.67 -1.15 -1.88
C ARG A 109 2.85 -2.65 -2.07
N ILE A 110 2.02 -3.28 -2.92
CA ILE A 110 2.14 -4.69 -3.32
C ILE A 110 3.47 -4.93 -4.04
N TRP A 111 3.78 -4.09 -5.04
CA TRP A 111 5.06 -4.17 -5.76
C TRP A 111 6.25 -4.11 -4.78
N LEU A 112 6.19 -3.20 -3.81
CA LEU A 112 7.24 -3.05 -2.81
C LEU A 112 7.42 -4.30 -1.95
N SER A 113 6.33 -4.92 -1.48
CA SER A 113 6.40 -6.18 -0.71
C SER A 113 7.01 -7.32 -1.51
N ILE A 114 6.66 -7.43 -2.79
CA ILE A 114 7.18 -8.50 -3.67
C ILE A 114 8.69 -8.33 -3.84
N ILE A 115 9.15 -7.14 -4.20
CA ILE A 115 10.58 -6.86 -4.39
C ILE A 115 11.36 -7.05 -3.09
N ALA A 116 10.82 -6.61 -1.94
CA ALA A 116 11.42 -6.85 -0.63
C ALA A 116 11.70 -8.34 -0.41
N THR A 117 10.68 -9.15 -0.62
CA THR A 117 10.73 -10.60 -0.45
C THR A 117 11.74 -11.25 -1.41
N GLU A 118 11.82 -10.78 -2.66
CA GLU A 118 12.78 -11.29 -3.63
C GLU A 118 14.24 -10.94 -3.28
N LEU A 119 14.48 -9.72 -2.79
CA LEU A 119 15.80 -9.27 -2.35
C LEU A 119 16.27 -10.03 -1.11
N GLU A 120 15.38 -10.26 -0.14
CA GLU A 120 15.66 -11.09 1.04
C GLU A 120 16.02 -12.52 0.64
N LYS A 121 15.26 -13.14 -0.27
CA LYS A 121 15.54 -14.49 -0.80
C LYS A 121 16.89 -14.56 -1.53
N ALA A 122 17.29 -13.48 -2.18
CA ALA A 122 18.57 -13.36 -2.87
C ALA A 122 19.75 -13.06 -1.92
N GLY A 123 19.50 -12.90 -0.60
CA GLY A 123 20.54 -12.68 0.41
C GLY A 123 20.96 -11.23 0.59
N TYR A 124 20.17 -10.26 0.11
CA TYR A 124 20.37 -8.83 0.39
C TYR A 124 19.63 -8.48 1.70
N VAL A 125 20.36 -8.28 2.80
CA VAL A 125 19.82 -8.31 4.18
C VAL A 125 19.32 -6.96 4.71
N GLU A 126 19.63 -5.82 4.06
CA GLU A 126 19.15 -4.52 4.53
C GLU A 126 18.50 -3.74 3.40
N VAL A 127 17.19 -3.92 3.24
CA VAL A 127 16.39 -2.84 2.67
C VAL A 127 16.09 -1.89 3.82
N GLU A 128 16.93 -0.85 3.98
CA GLU A 128 16.60 0.30 4.82
C GLU A 128 15.36 0.98 4.24
N TYR A 129 14.19 0.45 4.56
CA TYR A 129 12.98 1.24 4.50
C TYR A 129 13.12 2.30 5.57
N ALA A 130 13.00 3.57 5.19
CA ALA A 130 12.85 4.66 6.13
C ALA A 130 11.48 4.57 6.84
N HIS A 131 11.23 3.45 7.53
CA HIS A 131 10.25 3.39 8.60
C HIS A 131 10.82 4.30 9.68
N ARG A 132 10.12 5.41 9.94
CA ARG A 132 10.23 6.08 11.24
C ARG A 132 9.90 5.03 12.30
N ARG A 133 10.92 4.35 12.84
CA ARG A 133 10.79 3.76 14.17
C ARG A 133 10.51 4.94 15.08
N PRO A 134 9.40 4.98 15.82
CA PRO A 134 9.25 5.97 16.87
C PRO A 134 10.39 5.73 17.85
N ASN A 135 11.25 6.76 17.99
CA ASN A 135 12.27 6.83 19.01
C ASN A 135 11.63 6.39 20.34
N HIS A 136 12.03 5.23 20.85
CA HIS A 136 11.89 4.96 22.27
C HIS A 136 12.81 5.94 22.96
N ILE A 137 12.22 7.04 23.44
CA ILE A 137 12.82 7.87 24.47
C ILE A 137 12.83 6.98 25.71
N VAL A 138 14.03 6.56 26.13
CA VAL A 138 14.32 6.11 27.49
C VAL A 138 14.99 7.26 28.21
#